data_AF-A0A090IPR9-F1
#
_entry.id   AF-A0A090IPR9-F1
#
_cell.length_a   1.000
_cell.length_b   1.000
_cell.length_c   1.000
_cell.angle_alpha   90.00
_cell.angle_beta   90.00
_cell.angle_gamma   90.00
#
_symmetry.space_group_name_H-M   'P 1'
#
loop_
_entity.id
_entity.type
_entity.pdbx_description
1 polymer ?
#
loop_
_entity_poly.entity_id
_entity_poly.type
_entity_poly.pdbx_seq_one_letter_code
_entity_poly.pdbx_strand_id
1 'polypeptide(L)'
;MSKQMKFGLLPAAIAGALLSGNAFAGTEACIEISKTTASYTELAAADLYEGSACSYTGTSTDKDLLPNNSAKIAYELTKVADYDLEDITKTAYTGKASDDLSIVYVPTTDVPPAARLTFKLNNATFAVDENIIHLVKVEEDSQNPGSYIYTAVASSDGQVDGESTALFMVKSGVTVGAGTRLFLSTSNQPTALTGITTPGIHLEFTEECTVDQKVTLEVIDAKTDFGFVIAGAKTQAASDLVVAERQYQLAVEKNLPVGQLTLTVEADVNAEDPSQRKFFLTNTGAGELAPPAGGWDNQTTAKSVVWEAYFQNNFNSLDLAHVLRPEDKVLLDTNSPKYTGTAITLGALTQMTNATTALDKMTNSHLAANTNHVDFNETTEWATLNSSLTSYHFDAEEVFGPTDLTGADTDRALALVLATNGTTPMNFGYSVDAKFGMDLADVTGGLFTYHDTATSCNPTTPFAIDVNGAVLKVPYAYNTDKNWVRITNEHDTEAEVTVEVFDENDAAGDKRILTLAKIGADDSTVYKADAIIALYEAEIGRASSNRVSMTFTVTAPKDTVHGVSVQAIPGGVDRVLPVLDQNNWNQ
;
A
#
# COMPACT_ATOMS: atom_id res chain seq x y z
N MET A 1 -41.31 -4.12 -72.11
CA MET A 1 -40.62 -2.90 -71.61
C MET A 1 -41.25 -2.56 -70.26
N SER A 2 -40.83 -3.20 -69.17
CA SER A 2 -39.82 -2.73 -68.20
C SER A 2 -40.06 -1.29 -67.72
N LYS A 3 -40.64 -1.12 -66.52
CA LYS A 3 -39.92 -0.80 -65.27
C LYS A 3 -38.96 0.38 -65.42
N GLN A 4 -39.34 1.54 -64.86
CA GLN A 4 -38.44 2.50 -64.20
C GLN A 4 -39.23 3.68 -63.62
N MET A 5 -39.89 3.48 -62.48
CA MET A 5 -40.24 4.56 -61.55
C MET A 5 -40.28 3.96 -60.15
N LYS A 6 -39.12 3.86 -59.48
CA LYS A 6 -38.98 3.58 -58.03
C LYS A 6 -37.54 3.66 -57.48
N PHE A 7 -36.59 4.26 -58.19
CA PHE A 7 -35.19 4.37 -57.73
C PHE A 7 -34.71 5.81 -57.47
N GLY A 8 -35.54 6.84 -57.72
CA GLY A 8 -35.14 8.25 -57.55
C GLY A 8 -35.47 8.90 -56.20
N LEU A 9 -36.25 8.24 -55.33
CA LEU A 9 -36.75 8.83 -54.08
C LEU A 9 -36.04 8.34 -52.81
N LEU A 10 -35.22 7.30 -52.89
CA LEU A 10 -34.42 6.81 -51.76
C LEU A 10 -33.18 7.69 -51.46
N PRO A 11 -32.44 8.21 -52.46
CA PRO A 11 -31.31 9.11 -52.16
C PRO A 11 -31.74 10.49 -51.67
N ALA A 12 -32.93 10.98 -52.08
CA ALA A 12 -33.43 12.29 -51.67
C ALA A 12 -33.99 12.29 -50.24
N ALA A 13 -34.52 11.16 -49.75
CA ALA A 13 -34.91 11.01 -48.34
C ALA A 13 -33.69 10.85 -47.42
N ILE A 14 -32.62 10.18 -47.89
CA ILE A 14 -31.36 10.06 -47.15
C ILE A 14 -30.60 11.39 -47.15
N ALA A 15 -30.61 12.15 -48.26
CA ALA A 15 -30.01 13.49 -48.33
C ALA A 15 -30.84 14.58 -47.61
N GLY A 16 -32.16 14.43 -47.53
CA GLY A 16 -33.05 15.30 -46.75
C GLY A 16 -32.95 15.05 -45.23
N ALA A 17 -32.65 13.82 -44.81
CA ALA A 17 -32.34 13.47 -43.42
C ALA A 17 -30.92 13.90 -42.99
N LEU A 18 -30.00 14.11 -43.95
CA LEU A 18 -28.65 14.66 -43.72
C LEU A 18 -28.59 16.19 -43.59
N LEU A 19 -29.73 16.90 -43.69
CA LEU A 19 -29.79 18.37 -43.75
C LEU A 19 -30.61 19.05 -42.64
N SER A 20 -31.03 18.33 -41.60
CA SER A 20 -31.66 18.95 -40.42
C SER A 20 -30.71 18.92 -39.22
N GLY A 21 -30.05 20.06 -38.99
CA GLY A 21 -29.53 20.52 -37.71
C GLY A 21 -28.59 19.57 -36.96
N ASN A 22 -27.29 19.70 -37.24
CA ASN A 22 -26.15 19.12 -36.52
C ASN A 22 -25.85 17.63 -36.74
N ALA A 23 -25.73 17.18 -38.00
CA ALA A 23 -24.98 15.97 -38.31
C ALA A 23 -23.47 16.24 -38.09
N PHE A 24 -23.00 16.20 -36.83
CA PHE A 24 -21.57 16.25 -36.55
C PHE A 24 -20.93 14.96 -37.08
N ALA A 25 -19.90 15.10 -37.92
CA ALA A 25 -19.03 13.99 -38.33
C ALA A 25 -17.99 13.71 -37.24
N GLY A 26 -18.44 13.60 -35.99
CA GLY A 26 -17.56 13.41 -34.86
C GLY A 26 -16.85 12.05 -34.89
N THR A 27 -15.74 11.97 -34.18
CA THR A 27 -14.81 10.82 -34.27
C THR A 27 -14.90 9.85 -33.10
N GLU A 28 -15.71 10.18 -32.10
CA GLU A 28 -15.89 9.39 -30.88
C GLU A 28 -17.19 9.71 -30.15
N ALA A 29 -17.67 8.80 -29.31
CA ALA A 29 -18.67 9.12 -28.29
C ALA A 29 -18.00 9.46 -26.96
N CYS A 30 -18.72 10.19 -26.12
CA CYS A 30 -18.28 10.63 -24.80
C CYS A 30 -19.13 9.99 -23.70
N ILE A 31 -18.54 9.87 -22.51
CA ILE A 31 -19.22 9.38 -21.31
C ILE A 31 -19.00 10.40 -20.21
N GLU A 32 -20.08 11.06 -19.78
CA GLU A 32 -20.10 11.95 -18.62
C GLU A 32 -20.45 11.17 -17.36
N ILE A 33 -19.72 11.41 -16.29
CA ILE A 33 -19.90 10.75 -15.00
C ILE A 33 -20.00 11.83 -13.94
N SER A 34 -21.10 11.87 -13.19
CA SER A 34 -21.33 12.91 -12.19
C SER A 34 -21.97 12.35 -10.92
N LYS A 35 -21.47 12.78 -9.76
CA LYS A 35 -22.10 12.52 -8.46
C LYS A 35 -23.26 13.47 -8.21
N THR A 36 -24.27 13.01 -7.48
CA THR A 36 -25.57 13.62 -7.21
C THR A 36 -26.46 13.70 -8.46
N THR A 37 -27.63 13.06 -8.39
CA THR A 37 -28.74 13.20 -9.37
C THR A 37 -29.20 14.66 -9.55
N ALA A 38 -28.79 15.58 -8.67
CA ALA A 38 -29.03 17.02 -8.74
C ALA A 38 -28.02 17.82 -9.59
N SER A 39 -26.96 17.19 -10.14
CA SER A 39 -25.93 17.92 -10.91
C SER A 39 -26.33 18.27 -12.35
N TYR A 40 -27.34 17.59 -12.91
CA TYR A 40 -27.96 18.02 -14.15
C TYR A 40 -29.19 18.88 -13.83
N THR A 41 -29.22 20.08 -14.39
CA THR A 41 -30.50 20.75 -14.59
C THR A 41 -31.23 20.04 -15.74
N GLU A 42 -32.56 20.02 -15.73
CA GLU A 42 -33.33 19.46 -16.86
C GLU A 42 -32.98 20.18 -18.18
N LEU A 43 -32.61 21.46 -18.09
CA LEU A 43 -32.11 22.25 -19.21
C LEU A 43 -30.78 21.70 -19.76
N ALA A 44 -29.78 21.47 -18.90
CA ALA A 44 -28.51 20.87 -19.29
C ALA A 44 -28.66 19.45 -19.84
N ALA A 45 -29.61 18.68 -19.30
CA ALA A 45 -29.92 17.34 -19.79
C ALA A 45 -30.58 17.35 -21.19
N ALA A 46 -31.36 18.39 -21.51
CA ALA A 46 -32.06 18.54 -22.78
C ALA A 46 -31.22 19.21 -23.89
N ASP A 47 -30.21 20.01 -23.52
CA ASP A 47 -29.32 20.67 -24.46
C ASP A 47 -28.36 19.68 -25.14
N LEU A 48 -28.01 19.99 -26.39
CA LEU A 48 -27.10 19.16 -27.19
C LEU A 48 -25.65 19.58 -26.97
N TYR A 49 -24.77 18.58 -26.85
CA TYR A 49 -23.34 18.78 -26.93
C TYR A 49 -22.93 19.16 -28.37
N GLU A 50 -22.20 20.26 -28.53
CA GLU A 50 -21.81 20.79 -29.84
C GLU A 50 -20.39 20.36 -30.29
N GLY A 51 -19.64 19.64 -29.45
CA GLY A 51 -18.30 19.18 -29.79
C GLY A 51 -18.28 17.97 -30.72
N SER A 52 -17.24 17.89 -31.55
CA SER A 52 -17.00 16.76 -32.48
C SER A 52 -16.05 15.68 -31.92
N ALA A 53 -15.51 15.93 -30.73
CA ALA A 53 -14.62 15.08 -29.94
C ALA A 53 -14.86 15.40 -28.47
N CYS A 54 -14.45 14.53 -27.55
CA CYS A 54 -14.72 14.71 -26.13
C CYS A 54 -13.83 15.79 -25.52
N SER A 55 -14.45 16.80 -24.90
CA SER A 55 -13.74 17.87 -24.18
C SER A 55 -14.41 18.12 -22.83
N TYR A 56 -13.82 17.56 -21.77
CA TYR A 56 -14.29 17.65 -20.38
C TYR A 56 -13.77 18.92 -19.65
N THR A 57 -13.51 20.00 -20.39
CA THR A 57 -12.90 21.24 -19.88
C THR A 57 -13.93 22.30 -19.44
N GLY A 58 -15.22 22.00 -19.57
CA GLY A 58 -16.30 22.96 -19.33
C GLY A 58 -16.44 23.35 -17.85
N THR A 59 -16.78 24.62 -17.60
CA THR A 59 -17.10 25.15 -16.27
C THR A 59 -18.61 25.37 -16.09
N SER A 60 -19.46 24.48 -16.60
CA SER A 60 -20.95 24.57 -16.62
C SER A 60 -21.55 25.56 -17.63
N THR A 61 -21.41 25.29 -18.93
CA THR A 61 -22.48 25.70 -19.87
C THR A 61 -23.30 24.47 -20.21
N ASP A 62 -24.61 24.63 -20.42
CA ASP A 62 -25.55 23.52 -20.73
C ASP A 62 -25.13 22.69 -21.97
N LYS A 63 -24.16 23.20 -22.76
CA LYS A 63 -23.68 22.63 -24.02
C LYS A 63 -22.27 22.03 -23.99
N ASP A 64 -21.55 22.16 -22.87
CA ASP A 64 -20.23 21.54 -22.70
C ASP A 64 -20.35 20.21 -21.94
N LEU A 65 -19.38 19.30 -22.10
CA LEU A 65 -19.32 18.11 -21.26
C LEU A 65 -18.92 18.48 -19.83
N LEU A 66 -19.58 17.88 -18.85
CA LEU A 66 -19.21 18.02 -17.44
C LEU A 66 -17.87 17.32 -17.17
N PRO A 67 -17.01 17.87 -16.29
CA PRO A 67 -15.86 17.14 -15.80
C PRO A 67 -16.27 15.83 -15.14
N ASN A 68 -15.64 14.72 -15.52
CA ASN A 68 -15.93 13.42 -14.92
C ASN A 68 -15.57 13.41 -13.43
N ASN A 69 -16.54 13.00 -12.62
CA ASN A 69 -16.44 12.87 -11.17
C ASN A 69 -16.85 11.45 -10.77
N SER A 70 -15.90 10.53 -10.89
CA SER A 70 -16.04 9.10 -10.58
C SER A 70 -16.29 8.85 -9.10
N ALA A 71 -17.00 7.76 -8.79
CA ALA A 71 -17.12 7.29 -7.40
C ALA A 71 -15.76 6.81 -6.87
N LYS A 72 -15.50 7.05 -5.59
CA LYS A 72 -14.29 6.67 -4.86
C LYS A 72 -14.67 5.74 -3.73
N ILE A 73 -14.08 4.55 -3.69
CA ILE A 73 -14.37 3.52 -2.69
C ILE A 73 -13.08 3.13 -1.97
N ALA A 74 -13.17 2.89 -0.67
CA ALA A 74 -12.09 2.27 0.10
C ALA A 74 -11.79 0.90 -0.50
N TYR A 75 -10.55 0.71 -0.96
CA TYR A 75 -10.04 -0.55 -1.50
C TYR A 75 -10.34 -1.73 -0.57
N GLU A 76 -10.27 -1.51 0.73
CA GLU A 76 -10.54 -2.48 1.78
C GLU A 76 -11.97 -3.05 1.72
N LEU A 77 -12.92 -2.36 1.08
CA LEU A 77 -14.32 -2.75 0.91
C LEU A 77 -14.64 -3.37 -0.46
N THR A 78 -13.65 -3.69 -1.28
CA THR A 78 -13.90 -3.96 -2.72
C THR A 78 -14.00 -5.43 -3.14
N LYS A 79 -13.88 -6.39 -2.22
CA LYS A 79 -13.88 -7.81 -2.57
C LYS A 79 -15.31 -8.29 -2.87
N VAL A 80 -15.53 -8.71 -4.12
CA VAL A 80 -16.70 -9.43 -4.68
C VAL A 80 -18.01 -8.94 -4.06
N ALA A 81 -18.44 -7.77 -4.52
CA ALA A 81 -19.50 -6.99 -3.88
C ALA A 81 -20.41 -6.28 -4.88
N ASP A 82 -21.70 -6.23 -4.56
CA ASP A 82 -22.67 -5.43 -5.30
C ASP A 82 -22.60 -3.98 -4.83
N TYR A 83 -22.18 -3.12 -5.75
CA TYR A 83 -22.09 -1.69 -5.55
C TYR A 83 -23.27 -0.99 -6.19
N ASP A 84 -24.06 -0.34 -5.33
CA ASP A 84 -25.23 0.43 -5.71
C ASP A 84 -24.77 1.82 -6.16
N LEU A 85 -24.96 2.12 -7.45
CA LEU A 85 -24.63 3.42 -8.01
C LEU A 85 -25.70 4.48 -7.70
N GLU A 86 -26.83 4.11 -7.11
CA GLU A 86 -27.87 5.04 -6.62
C GLU A 86 -27.69 5.44 -5.15
N ASP A 87 -26.71 4.88 -4.45
CA ASP A 87 -26.29 5.31 -3.10
C ASP A 87 -24.79 5.01 -2.94
N ILE A 88 -23.95 5.75 -3.67
CA ILE A 88 -22.51 5.51 -3.72
C ILE A 88 -21.80 5.77 -2.40
N THR A 89 -22.42 6.52 -1.48
CA THR A 89 -21.89 6.80 -0.14
C THR A 89 -22.41 5.83 0.92
N LYS A 90 -23.52 5.12 0.66
CA LYS A 90 -24.26 4.30 1.63
C LYS A 90 -24.46 5.05 2.93
N THR A 91 -25.33 6.05 2.91
CA THR A 91 -25.59 6.97 4.04
C THR A 91 -25.79 6.24 5.37
N ALA A 92 -26.50 5.11 5.36
CA ALA A 92 -26.75 4.29 6.56
C ALA A 92 -25.48 3.66 7.17
N TYR A 93 -24.45 3.47 6.35
CA TYR A 93 -23.18 2.85 6.72
C TYR A 93 -22.11 3.90 7.06
N THR A 94 -21.99 4.96 6.28
CA THR A 94 -20.93 5.99 6.45
C THR A 94 -21.36 7.21 7.24
N GLY A 95 -22.67 7.45 7.38
CA GLY A 95 -23.21 8.70 7.94
C GLY A 95 -23.04 9.93 7.03
N LYS A 96 -22.49 9.77 5.82
CA LYS A 96 -22.37 10.82 4.80
C LYS A 96 -23.71 11.06 4.13
N ALA A 97 -23.86 12.21 3.47
CA ALA A 97 -25.05 12.45 2.64
C ALA A 97 -25.12 11.45 1.48
N SER A 98 -26.34 11.06 1.10
CA SER A 98 -26.57 10.18 -0.05
C SER A 98 -26.14 10.90 -1.32
N ASP A 99 -25.25 10.27 -2.07
CA ASP A 99 -24.90 10.70 -3.41
C ASP A 99 -25.21 9.55 -4.37
N ASP A 100 -25.71 9.90 -5.55
CA ASP A 100 -26.01 8.97 -6.63
C ASP A 100 -25.02 9.24 -7.78
N LEU A 101 -24.65 8.22 -8.54
CA LEU A 101 -23.82 8.37 -9.72
C LEU A 101 -24.69 8.36 -10.98
N SER A 102 -24.63 9.43 -11.77
CA SER A 102 -25.25 9.50 -13.09
C SER A 102 -24.24 9.18 -14.18
N ILE A 103 -24.66 8.33 -15.14
CA ILE A 103 -23.85 7.95 -16.31
C ILE A 103 -24.58 8.41 -17.57
N VAL A 104 -23.93 9.28 -18.34
CA VAL A 104 -24.51 9.85 -19.57
C VAL A 104 -23.64 9.52 -20.76
N TYR A 105 -24.23 8.87 -21.75
CA TYR A 105 -23.61 8.59 -23.04
C TYR A 105 -23.98 9.67 -24.06
N VAL A 106 -22.98 10.20 -24.77
CA VAL A 106 -23.15 11.29 -25.75
C VAL A 106 -22.50 10.90 -27.07
N PRO A 107 -23.27 10.50 -28.11
CA PRO A 107 -22.72 10.26 -29.44
C PRO A 107 -22.45 11.60 -30.13
N THR A 108 -21.31 11.75 -30.80
CA THR A 108 -20.98 12.94 -31.62
C THR A 108 -21.35 12.77 -33.10
N THR A 109 -22.04 11.69 -33.44
CA THR A 109 -22.61 11.43 -34.77
C THR A 109 -24.02 10.87 -34.61
N ASP A 110 -24.91 11.20 -35.53
CA ASP A 110 -26.26 10.65 -35.54
C ASP A 110 -26.24 9.13 -35.51
N VAL A 111 -27.00 8.55 -34.58
CA VAL A 111 -27.18 7.11 -34.45
C VAL A 111 -28.53 6.75 -35.06
N PRO A 112 -28.56 6.03 -36.20
CA PRO A 112 -29.80 5.71 -36.89
C PRO A 112 -30.62 4.66 -36.11
N PRO A 113 -31.91 4.51 -36.46
CA PRO A 113 -32.77 3.48 -35.90
C PRO A 113 -32.17 2.08 -36.09
N ALA A 114 -32.43 1.18 -35.13
CA ALA A 114 -31.94 -0.20 -35.12
C ALA A 114 -30.40 -0.35 -35.09
N ALA A 115 -29.65 0.73 -34.83
CA ALA A 115 -28.24 0.62 -34.54
C ALA A 115 -27.98 -0.17 -33.25
N ARG A 116 -26.81 -0.79 -33.19
CA ARG A 116 -26.32 -1.63 -32.10
C ARG A 116 -25.11 -0.97 -31.47
N LEU A 117 -25.16 -0.75 -30.15
CA LEU A 117 -24.09 -0.15 -29.36
C LEU A 117 -23.64 -1.16 -28.30
N THR A 118 -22.37 -1.51 -28.26
CA THR A 118 -21.83 -2.47 -27.28
C THR A 118 -21.06 -1.73 -26.21
N PHE A 119 -21.59 -1.74 -24.99
CA PHE A 119 -20.97 -1.17 -23.81
C PHE A 119 -20.17 -2.27 -23.11
N LYS A 120 -19.04 -1.91 -22.51
CA LYS A 120 -18.18 -2.81 -21.76
C LYS A 120 -17.77 -2.16 -20.44
N LEU A 121 -17.96 -2.88 -19.35
CA LEU A 121 -17.34 -2.65 -18.06
C LEU A 121 -16.03 -3.43 -17.97
N ASN A 122 -15.00 -2.80 -17.43
CA ASN A 122 -13.75 -3.46 -17.07
C ASN A 122 -13.65 -3.53 -15.53
N ASN A 123 -13.17 -4.66 -14.99
CA ASN A 123 -13.07 -4.94 -13.55
C ASN A 123 -14.41 -4.92 -12.79
N ALA A 124 -15.53 -5.09 -13.51
CA ALA A 124 -16.86 -5.22 -12.95
C ALA A 124 -17.80 -5.90 -13.96
N THR A 125 -18.91 -6.43 -13.46
CA THR A 125 -20.08 -6.83 -14.26
C THR A 125 -21.29 -5.99 -13.88
N PHE A 126 -22.30 -5.91 -14.76
CA PHE A 126 -23.56 -5.28 -14.40
C PHE A 126 -24.31 -6.14 -13.35
N ALA A 127 -24.95 -5.48 -12.39
CA ALA A 127 -25.81 -6.11 -11.38
C ALA A 127 -27.20 -5.48 -11.50
N VAL A 128 -28.10 -6.11 -12.26
CA VAL A 128 -29.39 -5.51 -12.66
C VAL A 128 -30.52 -6.52 -12.51
N ASP A 129 -31.33 -6.35 -11.46
CA ASP A 129 -32.43 -7.24 -11.10
C ASP A 129 -33.45 -7.46 -12.24
N GLU A 130 -33.79 -6.42 -13.00
CA GLU A 130 -34.74 -6.48 -14.11
C GLU A 130 -34.10 -6.91 -15.45
N ASN A 131 -32.79 -7.16 -15.46
CA ASN A 131 -32.02 -7.59 -16.63
C ASN A 131 -32.15 -6.68 -17.87
N ILE A 132 -32.57 -5.42 -17.71
CA ILE A 132 -32.69 -4.46 -18.82
C ILE A 132 -32.15 -3.11 -18.39
N ILE A 133 -31.35 -2.50 -19.25
CA ILE A 133 -30.86 -1.13 -19.11
C ILE A 133 -31.39 -0.33 -20.30
N HIS A 134 -31.81 0.90 -20.06
CA HIS A 134 -32.31 1.84 -21.04
C HIS A 134 -31.35 3.00 -21.25
N LEU A 135 -31.31 3.52 -22.47
CA LEU A 135 -30.75 4.84 -22.76
C LEU A 135 -31.91 5.82 -22.83
N VAL A 136 -32.03 6.69 -21.82
CA VAL A 136 -33.11 7.67 -21.68
C VAL A 136 -32.65 9.02 -22.18
N LYS A 137 -33.40 9.57 -23.13
CA LYS A 137 -33.25 10.95 -23.60
C LYS A 137 -34.15 11.86 -22.77
N VAL A 138 -33.64 13.03 -22.42
CA VAL A 138 -34.41 14.15 -21.87
C VAL A 138 -34.58 15.20 -22.97
N GLU A 139 -35.78 15.73 -23.14
CA GLU A 139 -36.05 16.81 -24.09
C GLU A 139 -37.11 17.77 -23.54
N GLU A 140 -36.97 19.07 -23.84
CA GLU A 140 -38.02 20.03 -23.48
C GLU A 140 -39.30 19.75 -24.27
N ASP A 141 -40.45 19.78 -23.59
CA ASP A 141 -41.75 19.63 -24.21
C ASP A 141 -42.05 20.86 -25.09
N SER A 142 -41.97 20.65 -26.40
CA SER A 142 -42.32 21.66 -27.41
C SER A 142 -43.72 22.25 -27.26
N GLN A 143 -44.65 21.55 -26.58
CA GLN A 143 -46.01 22.02 -26.33
C GLN A 143 -46.13 22.77 -25.00
N ASN A 144 -45.24 22.51 -24.04
CA ASN A 144 -45.24 23.11 -22.71
C ASN A 144 -43.81 23.53 -22.31
N PRO A 145 -43.32 24.70 -22.79
CA PRO A 145 -41.98 25.18 -22.46
C PRO A 145 -41.74 25.25 -20.94
N GLY A 146 -40.57 24.79 -20.51
CA GLY A 146 -40.24 24.58 -19.10
C GLY A 146 -40.75 23.25 -18.49
N SER A 147 -41.35 22.37 -19.29
CA SER A 147 -41.62 20.97 -18.94
C SER A 147 -40.75 20.05 -19.78
N TYR A 148 -40.43 18.85 -19.28
CA TYR A 148 -39.49 17.92 -19.92
C TYR A 148 -40.11 16.54 -20.10
N ILE A 149 -39.78 15.92 -21.22
CA ILE A 149 -40.18 14.57 -21.61
C ILE A 149 -38.98 13.66 -21.50
N TYR A 150 -39.20 12.49 -20.90
CA TYR A 150 -38.19 11.48 -20.65
C TYR A 150 -38.54 10.23 -21.47
N THR A 151 -37.72 9.90 -22.45
CA THR A 151 -38.01 8.82 -23.39
C THR A 151 -36.83 7.86 -23.52
N ALA A 152 -37.02 6.59 -23.19
CA ALA A 152 -36.05 5.56 -23.58
C ALA A 152 -35.97 5.48 -25.11
N VAL A 153 -34.78 5.71 -25.67
CA VAL A 153 -34.50 5.64 -27.12
C VAL A 153 -33.73 4.38 -27.51
N ALA A 154 -33.13 3.68 -26.55
CA ALA A 154 -32.55 2.36 -26.72
C ALA A 154 -32.77 1.50 -25.47
N SER A 155 -32.61 0.20 -25.60
CA SER A 155 -32.60 -0.76 -24.48
C SER A 155 -31.56 -1.85 -24.73
N SER A 156 -31.04 -2.46 -23.66
CA SER A 156 -30.24 -3.67 -23.77
C SER A 156 -31.04 -4.83 -24.38
N ASP A 157 -30.35 -5.83 -24.92
CA ASP A 157 -30.92 -6.92 -25.72
C ASP A 157 -31.32 -8.17 -24.92
N GLY A 158 -31.24 -8.14 -23.60
CA GLY A 158 -31.59 -9.26 -22.72
C GLY A 158 -30.70 -9.30 -21.48
N GLN A 159 -30.43 -10.50 -20.96
CA GLN A 159 -29.69 -10.76 -19.72
C GLN A 159 -28.35 -9.99 -19.68
N VAL A 160 -28.34 -8.90 -18.91
CA VAL A 160 -27.16 -8.07 -18.63
C VAL A 160 -26.57 -8.36 -17.25
N ASP A 161 -27.34 -8.96 -16.34
CA ASP A 161 -26.90 -9.29 -14.99
C ASP A 161 -25.76 -10.32 -15.01
N GLY A 162 -24.68 -10.02 -14.31
CA GLY A 162 -23.45 -10.83 -14.26
C GLY A 162 -22.58 -10.73 -15.52
N GLU A 163 -22.93 -9.89 -16.50
CA GLU A 163 -22.15 -9.71 -17.72
C GLU A 163 -21.30 -8.43 -17.67
N SER A 164 -20.09 -8.49 -18.22
CA SER A 164 -19.22 -7.31 -18.37
C SER A 164 -19.54 -6.51 -19.64
N THR A 165 -20.44 -7.00 -20.49
CA THR A 165 -20.84 -6.33 -21.73
C THR A 165 -22.35 -6.26 -21.87
N ALA A 166 -22.85 -5.12 -22.34
CA ALA A 166 -24.27 -4.91 -22.62
C ALA A 166 -24.46 -4.41 -24.06
N LEU A 167 -25.29 -5.10 -24.85
CA LEU A 167 -25.64 -4.70 -26.21
C LEU A 167 -26.94 -3.90 -26.22
N PHE A 168 -26.88 -2.62 -26.57
CA PHE A 168 -28.03 -1.76 -26.71
C PHE A 168 -28.52 -1.69 -28.15
N MET A 169 -29.84 -1.76 -28.33
CA MET A 169 -30.51 -1.58 -29.62
C MET A 169 -31.31 -0.28 -29.62
N VAL A 170 -31.01 0.62 -30.56
CA VAL A 170 -31.79 1.85 -30.78
C VAL A 170 -33.17 1.50 -31.33
N LYS A 171 -34.23 2.06 -30.73
CA LYS A 171 -35.62 1.78 -31.10
C LYS A 171 -35.87 2.06 -32.58
N SER A 172 -36.69 1.20 -33.20
CA SER A 172 -37.11 1.39 -34.59
C SER A 172 -37.84 2.72 -34.76
N GLY A 173 -37.52 3.46 -35.83
CA GLY A 173 -38.09 4.77 -36.12
C GLY A 173 -37.53 5.93 -35.29
N VAL A 174 -36.59 5.69 -34.36
CA VAL A 174 -35.93 6.72 -33.56
C VAL A 174 -34.51 6.94 -34.05
N THR A 175 -34.18 8.16 -34.45
CA THR A 175 -32.79 8.59 -34.69
C THR A 175 -32.33 9.36 -33.47
N VAL A 176 -31.19 8.99 -32.89
CA VAL A 176 -30.53 9.78 -31.85
C VAL A 176 -29.63 10.79 -32.56
N GLY A 177 -29.92 12.08 -32.39
CA GLY A 177 -29.10 13.14 -32.98
C GLY A 177 -27.72 13.23 -32.32
N ALA A 178 -26.71 13.68 -33.06
CA ALA A 178 -25.41 13.99 -32.49
C ALA A 178 -25.53 15.01 -31.35
N GLY A 179 -24.72 14.81 -30.31
CA GLY A 179 -24.72 15.62 -29.10
C GLY A 179 -25.83 15.30 -28.11
N THR A 180 -26.74 14.37 -28.41
CA THR A 180 -27.83 14.01 -27.49
C THR A 180 -27.28 13.33 -26.24
N ARG A 181 -27.65 13.84 -25.05
CA ARG A 181 -27.34 13.19 -23.77
C ARG A 181 -28.29 12.04 -23.50
N LEU A 182 -27.73 10.85 -23.31
CA LEU A 182 -28.48 9.62 -23.07
C LEU A 182 -28.09 9.03 -21.71
N PHE A 183 -29.01 9.09 -20.76
CA PHE A 183 -28.80 8.58 -19.40
C PHE A 183 -28.97 7.07 -19.36
N LEU A 184 -28.03 6.36 -18.74
CA LEU A 184 -28.20 4.93 -18.44
C LEU A 184 -29.17 4.79 -17.28
N SER A 185 -30.25 4.03 -17.48
CA SER A 185 -31.35 3.93 -16.51
C SER A 185 -31.93 2.51 -16.49
N THR A 186 -32.27 1.97 -15.33
CA THR A 186 -33.08 0.75 -15.20
C THR A 186 -34.57 1.07 -15.43
N SER A 187 -35.00 2.31 -15.23
CA SER A 187 -36.34 2.79 -15.58
C SER A 187 -36.47 3.16 -17.06
N ASN A 188 -37.55 2.69 -17.71
CA ASN A 188 -37.80 2.92 -19.14
C ASN A 188 -38.53 4.23 -19.46
N GLN A 189 -39.20 4.83 -18.49
CA GLN A 189 -40.06 6.03 -18.62
C GLN A 189 -40.07 6.78 -17.27
N PRO A 190 -38.92 7.33 -16.83
CA PRO A 190 -38.89 8.14 -15.64
C PRO A 190 -39.73 9.41 -15.83
N THR A 191 -40.24 10.01 -14.75
CA THR A 191 -41.07 11.22 -14.84
C THR A 191 -40.31 12.50 -14.47
N ALA A 192 -39.07 12.37 -14.02
CA ALA A 192 -38.16 13.44 -13.63
C ALA A 192 -36.72 12.90 -13.67
N LEU A 193 -35.72 13.79 -13.67
CA LEU A 193 -34.30 13.41 -13.55
C LEU A 193 -34.02 12.56 -12.31
N THR A 194 -34.66 12.86 -11.18
CA THR A 194 -34.55 12.06 -9.94
C THR A 194 -35.20 10.67 -10.04
N GLY A 195 -35.92 10.38 -11.12
CA GLY A 195 -36.47 9.06 -11.41
C GLY A 195 -35.60 8.23 -12.35
N ILE A 196 -34.48 8.77 -12.82
CA ILE A 196 -33.45 8.03 -13.57
C ILE A 196 -32.66 7.22 -12.55
N THR A 197 -32.67 5.91 -12.73
CA THR A 197 -32.12 4.95 -11.77
C THR A 197 -30.92 4.23 -12.38
N THR A 198 -29.71 4.53 -11.92
CA THR A 198 -28.48 3.99 -12.54
C THR A 198 -28.33 2.50 -12.23
N PRO A 199 -27.94 1.64 -13.20
CA PRO A 199 -27.73 0.22 -12.92
C PRO A 199 -26.60 0.01 -11.90
N GLY A 200 -26.80 -0.93 -10.97
CA GLY A 200 -25.75 -1.40 -10.06
C GLY A 200 -24.67 -2.19 -10.79
N ILE A 201 -23.54 -2.42 -10.11
CA ILE A 201 -22.42 -3.21 -10.63
C ILE A 201 -21.89 -4.17 -9.58
N HIS A 202 -21.34 -5.30 -10.03
CA HIS A 202 -20.56 -6.21 -9.19
C HIS A 202 -19.07 -5.94 -9.40
N LEU A 203 -18.33 -5.61 -8.34
CA LEU A 203 -16.91 -5.30 -8.41
C LEU A 203 -16.06 -6.59 -8.51
N GLU A 204 -15.15 -6.66 -9.48
CA GLU A 204 -14.28 -7.82 -9.73
C GLU A 204 -12.80 -7.50 -9.50
N PHE A 205 -12.48 -6.90 -8.37
CA PHE A 205 -11.09 -6.62 -7.99
C PHE A 205 -10.42 -7.89 -7.45
N THR A 206 -9.34 -8.34 -8.11
CA THR A 206 -8.72 -9.65 -7.84
C THR A 206 -7.31 -9.59 -7.25
N GLU A 207 -6.70 -8.42 -7.10
CA GLU A 207 -5.30 -8.30 -6.65
C GLU A 207 -5.22 -7.65 -5.27
N GLU A 208 -4.51 -8.29 -4.34
CA GLU A 208 -4.37 -7.87 -2.93
C GLU A 208 -3.42 -6.67 -2.72
N CYS A 209 -2.70 -6.25 -3.77
CA CYS A 209 -1.57 -5.33 -3.62
C CYS A 209 -1.44 -4.21 -4.64
N THR A 210 -2.34 -4.12 -5.61
CA THR A 210 -2.33 -3.05 -6.60
C THR A 210 -3.18 -1.90 -6.09
N VAL A 211 -2.55 -0.76 -5.81
CA VAL A 211 -3.27 0.49 -5.49
C VAL A 211 -3.89 1.07 -6.77
N ASP A 212 -5.00 1.79 -6.60
CA ASP A 212 -5.68 2.55 -7.67
C ASP A 212 -6.33 1.67 -8.76
N GLN A 213 -6.95 0.56 -8.35
CA GLN A 213 -7.77 -0.22 -9.28
C GLN A 213 -9.01 0.56 -9.68
N LYS A 214 -9.42 0.41 -10.94
CA LYS A 214 -10.52 1.19 -11.52
C LYS A 214 -11.53 0.30 -12.21
N VAL A 215 -12.80 0.59 -12.00
CA VAL A 215 -13.87 0.17 -12.90
C VAL A 215 -13.98 1.22 -13.99
N THR A 216 -13.91 0.79 -15.25
CA THR A 216 -14.05 1.71 -16.38
C THR A 216 -15.16 1.27 -17.32
N LEU A 217 -15.83 2.25 -17.93
CA LEU A 217 -16.90 2.05 -18.92
C LEU A 217 -16.45 2.57 -20.29
N GLU A 218 -16.70 1.79 -21.33
CA GLU A 218 -16.46 2.19 -22.71
C GLU A 218 -17.53 1.65 -23.66
N VAL A 219 -17.73 2.33 -24.79
CA VAL A 219 -18.52 1.81 -25.91
C VAL A 219 -17.55 1.28 -26.96
N ILE A 220 -17.40 -0.04 -27.02
CA ILE A 220 -16.35 -0.70 -27.79
C ILE A 220 -16.72 -0.94 -29.27
N ASP A 221 -18.02 -0.98 -29.57
CA ASP A 221 -18.54 -1.20 -30.92
C ASP A 221 -19.85 -0.45 -31.13
N ALA A 222 -20.01 0.15 -32.30
CA ALA A 222 -21.22 0.85 -32.69
C ALA A 222 -21.47 0.64 -34.19
N LYS A 223 -22.58 -0.03 -34.52
CA LYS A 223 -22.90 -0.43 -35.90
C LYS A 223 -24.35 -0.15 -36.25
N THR A 224 -24.57 0.27 -37.49
CA THR A 224 -25.91 0.25 -38.10
C THR A 224 -26.42 -1.20 -38.22
N ASP A 225 -27.72 -1.38 -38.44
CA ASP A 225 -28.31 -2.71 -38.68
C ASP A 225 -27.71 -3.41 -39.93
N PHE A 226 -27.12 -2.65 -40.86
CA PHE A 226 -26.41 -3.17 -42.03
C PHE A 226 -24.91 -3.43 -41.79
N GLY A 227 -24.41 -3.25 -40.56
CA GLY A 227 -23.04 -3.54 -40.16
C GLY A 227 -22.01 -2.43 -40.41
N PHE A 228 -22.43 -1.26 -40.90
CA PHE A 228 -21.53 -0.10 -41.02
C PHE A 228 -21.18 0.47 -39.64
N VAL A 229 -19.89 0.74 -39.42
CA VAL A 229 -19.36 1.34 -38.18
C VAL A 229 -19.77 2.81 -38.08
N ILE A 230 -20.15 3.24 -36.87
CA ILE A 230 -20.49 4.61 -36.53
C ILE A 230 -19.40 5.14 -35.59
N ALA A 231 -18.38 5.82 -36.14
CA ALA A 231 -17.21 6.24 -35.38
C ALA A 231 -17.57 7.16 -34.19
N GLY A 232 -18.40 8.18 -34.41
CA GLY A 232 -18.89 9.08 -33.36
C GLY A 232 -19.85 8.47 -32.34
N ALA A 233 -20.14 7.17 -32.43
CA ALA A 233 -20.92 6.42 -31.45
C ALA A 233 -20.06 5.41 -30.66
N LYS A 234 -18.74 5.41 -30.87
CA LYS A 234 -17.78 4.55 -30.18
C LYS A 234 -16.83 5.41 -29.35
N THR A 235 -16.52 5.05 -28.11
CA THR A 235 -15.53 5.78 -27.31
C THR A 235 -14.10 5.49 -27.80
N GLN A 236 -13.18 6.45 -27.71
CA GLN A 236 -11.75 6.21 -27.98
C GLN A 236 -10.97 5.76 -26.75
N ALA A 237 -11.41 6.16 -25.56
CA ALA A 237 -10.85 5.76 -24.27
C ALA A 237 -11.98 5.38 -23.31
N ALA A 238 -11.67 4.53 -22.34
CA ALA A 238 -12.59 4.19 -21.27
C ALA A 238 -12.66 5.33 -20.24
N SER A 239 -13.84 5.53 -19.66
CA SER A 239 -14.07 6.52 -18.60
C SER A 239 -14.07 5.83 -17.24
N ASP A 240 -13.39 6.43 -16.26
CA ASP A 240 -13.32 5.93 -14.87
C ASP A 240 -14.70 6.06 -14.20
N LEU A 241 -15.31 4.94 -13.83
CA LEU A 241 -16.61 4.90 -13.15
C LEU A 241 -16.45 4.86 -11.63
N VAL A 242 -15.62 3.92 -11.16
CA VAL A 242 -15.30 3.72 -9.75
C VAL A 242 -13.78 3.62 -9.61
N VAL A 243 -13.22 4.32 -8.63
CA VAL A 243 -11.80 4.29 -8.29
C VAL A 243 -11.66 3.74 -6.88
N ALA A 244 -10.94 2.62 -6.75
CA ALA A 244 -10.61 2.01 -5.47
C ALA A 244 -9.28 2.59 -4.96
N GLU A 245 -9.31 3.25 -3.81
CA GLU A 245 -8.15 3.87 -3.17
C GLU A 245 -8.00 3.30 -1.75
N ARG A 246 -6.77 3.09 -1.27
CA ARG A 246 -6.56 2.63 0.11
C ARG A 246 -7.04 3.69 1.10
N GLN A 247 -7.95 3.31 1.98
CA GLN A 247 -8.35 4.16 3.08
C GLN A 247 -7.24 4.29 4.11
N TYR A 248 -6.61 3.16 4.49
CA TYR A 248 -5.56 3.14 5.50
C TYR A 248 -4.20 2.96 4.84
N GLN A 249 -3.30 3.91 5.04
CA GLN A 249 -1.98 3.89 4.44
C GLN A 249 -0.92 4.18 5.48
N LEU A 250 0.14 3.37 5.51
CA LEU A 250 1.31 3.67 6.31
C LEU A 250 2.21 4.66 5.56
N ALA A 251 2.55 5.77 6.20
CA ALA A 251 3.48 6.77 5.71
C ALA A 251 4.50 7.11 6.80
N VAL A 252 5.77 7.32 6.45
CA VAL A 252 6.79 7.78 7.43
C VAL A 252 6.87 9.30 7.51
N GLU A 253 6.21 10.01 6.59
CA GLU A 253 6.06 11.47 6.62
C GLU A 253 4.63 11.86 6.22
N LYS A 254 4.11 12.90 6.87
CA LYS A 254 2.84 13.50 6.47
C LYS A 254 3.02 14.21 5.11
N ASN A 255 2.25 13.80 4.11
CA ASN A 255 2.27 14.32 2.72
C ASN A 255 3.43 13.86 1.80
N LEU A 256 4.22 12.82 2.14
CA LEU A 256 5.07 12.19 1.12
C LEU A 256 4.22 11.33 0.15
N PRO A 257 4.55 11.32 -1.16
CA PRO A 257 3.90 10.41 -2.10
C PRO A 257 4.07 8.94 -1.69
N VAL A 258 3.03 8.15 -1.98
CA VAL A 258 2.96 6.70 -1.74
C VAL A 258 4.22 5.98 -2.22
N GLY A 259 4.78 5.09 -1.38
CA GLY A 259 5.85 4.16 -1.77
C GLY A 259 7.28 4.52 -1.36
N GLN A 260 7.51 5.62 -0.64
CA GLN A 260 8.82 5.93 -0.05
C GLN A 260 8.88 5.58 1.44
N LEU A 261 8.84 4.28 1.76
CA LEU A 261 9.10 3.76 3.11
C LEU A 261 10.58 3.34 3.23
N THR A 262 11.50 4.30 3.33
CA THR A 262 12.93 4.00 3.56
C THR A 262 13.51 4.87 4.68
N LEU A 263 12.89 4.82 5.84
CA LEU A 263 13.50 5.28 7.08
C LEU A 263 13.73 4.04 7.93
N THR A 264 14.97 3.58 7.93
CA THR A 264 15.46 2.55 8.85
C THR A 264 16.20 3.28 9.96
N VAL A 265 15.87 2.97 11.20
CA VAL A 265 16.62 3.46 12.35
C VAL A 265 17.84 2.56 12.52
N GLU A 266 19.01 3.14 12.27
CA GLU A 266 20.30 2.49 12.48
C GLU A 266 20.78 2.79 13.90
N ALA A 267 21.18 1.76 14.64
CA ALA A 267 21.80 1.90 15.94
C ALA A 267 22.89 0.88 16.14
N ASP A 268 23.92 1.26 16.88
CA ASP A 268 25.04 0.37 17.17
C ASP A 268 25.01 -0.10 18.61
N VAL A 269 25.51 -1.29 18.86
CA VAL A 269 25.83 -1.76 20.20
C VAL A 269 27.23 -1.26 20.56
N ASN A 270 27.43 -0.76 21.79
CA ASN A 270 28.78 -0.36 22.19
C ASN A 270 29.71 -1.57 22.25
N ALA A 271 30.73 -1.58 21.39
CA ALA A 271 31.77 -2.60 21.49
C ALA A 271 32.68 -2.31 22.68
N GLU A 272 33.06 -1.04 22.93
CA GLU A 272 34.06 -0.55 23.91
C GLU A 272 33.90 -1.11 25.34
N ASP A 273 32.69 -1.56 25.69
CA ASP A 273 32.40 -2.28 26.93
C ASP A 273 31.46 -3.47 26.62
N PRO A 274 31.93 -4.74 26.70
CA PRO A 274 31.11 -5.92 26.47
C PRO A 274 29.93 -6.06 27.43
N SER A 275 30.03 -5.49 28.64
CA SER A 275 28.89 -5.39 29.56
C SER A 275 27.86 -4.37 29.08
N GLN A 276 28.28 -3.42 28.24
CA GLN A 276 27.44 -2.49 27.52
C GLN A 276 26.85 -3.05 26.22
N ARG A 277 27.06 -4.33 25.89
CA ARG A 277 26.21 -5.05 24.90
C ARG A 277 24.79 -5.31 25.36
N LYS A 278 24.29 -4.38 26.16
CA LYS A 278 22.97 -4.26 26.75
C LYS A 278 22.46 -2.82 26.59
N PHE A 279 23.14 -2.02 25.76
CA PHE A 279 22.88 -0.62 25.49
C PHE A 279 23.10 -0.36 24.00
N PHE A 280 22.28 0.53 23.46
CA PHE A 280 22.46 1.07 22.12
C PHE A 280 23.22 2.39 22.22
N LEU A 281 24.15 2.62 21.31
CA LEU A 281 24.74 3.92 21.04
C LEU A 281 23.81 4.66 20.09
N THR A 282 23.14 5.67 20.60
CA THR A 282 22.53 6.72 19.79
C THR A 282 23.54 7.87 19.70
N ASN A 283 23.59 8.58 18.58
CA ASN A 283 24.60 9.63 18.31
C ASN A 283 24.37 10.87 19.19
N THR A 284 24.61 10.76 20.49
CA THR A 284 24.58 11.90 21.39
C THR A 284 25.78 12.77 21.10
N GLY A 285 25.50 13.97 20.58
CA GLY A 285 26.50 15.02 20.49
C GLY A 285 27.16 15.23 21.86
N ALA A 286 28.45 14.94 21.90
CA ALA A 286 29.40 15.23 22.97
C ALA A 286 29.23 14.47 24.31
N GLY A 287 29.93 13.33 24.38
CA GLY A 287 30.52 12.81 25.61
C GLY A 287 29.89 11.48 26.06
N GLU A 288 30.65 10.39 26.15
CA GLU A 288 32.00 10.43 26.71
C GLU A 288 33.21 10.39 25.76
N LEU A 289 33.15 10.04 24.45
CA LEU A 289 34.36 10.07 23.58
C LEU A 289 34.09 10.26 22.05
N ALA A 290 33.67 11.45 21.58
CA ALA A 290 33.33 11.71 20.15
C ALA A 290 34.47 12.32 19.29
N PRO A 291 34.36 12.26 17.93
CA PRO A 291 34.27 13.50 17.16
C PRO A 291 32.92 13.61 16.40
N PRO A 292 32.14 14.68 16.63
CA PRO A 292 30.80 14.88 16.04
C PRO A 292 30.84 15.80 14.81
N ALA A 293 30.01 15.52 13.80
CA ALA A 293 29.53 16.53 12.84
C ALA A 293 28.30 16.07 12.03
N GLY A 294 27.13 16.04 12.66
CA GLY A 294 25.82 15.82 12.01
C GLY A 294 24.95 14.87 12.83
N GLY A 295 23.84 15.38 13.37
CA GLY A 295 23.17 14.84 14.57
C GLY A 295 22.51 13.46 14.44
N TRP A 296 22.14 12.91 15.61
CA TRP A 296 20.88 12.18 15.95
C TRP A 296 20.64 12.24 17.48
N ASP A 297 19.63 12.96 17.98
CA ASP A 297 19.13 12.86 19.37
C ASP A 297 17.59 12.75 19.29
N ASN A 298 16.81 11.95 20.04
CA ASN A 298 16.73 11.67 21.49
C ASN A 298 15.75 10.46 21.65
N GLN A 299 15.76 9.57 22.66
CA GLN A 299 15.49 9.87 24.07
C GLN A 299 16.23 9.02 25.12
N THR A 300 16.67 9.76 26.15
CA THR A 300 17.17 9.46 27.51
C THR A 300 16.65 8.26 28.33
N THR A 301 15.84 7.34 27.79
CA THR A 301 15.60 6.03 28.44
C THR A 301 16.67 5.08 27.93
N ALA A 302 17.76 4.97 28.68
CA ALA A 302 19.09 4.52 28.25
C ALA A 302 19.26 3.13 27.56
N LYS A 303 18.21 2.43 27.11
CA LYS A 303 18.27 1.06 26.56
C LYS A 303 17.24 0.74 25.45
N SER A 304 16.78 1.72 24.70
CA SER A 304 15.85 1.49 23.60
C SER A 304 16.10 2.36 22.37
N VAL A 305 15.66 1.88 21.21
CA VAL A 305 15.64 2.59 19.93
C VAL A 305 14.21 2.67 19.44
N VAL A 306 13.82 3.79 18.84
CA VAL A 306 12.43 4.07 18.46
C VAL A 306 12.36 4.35 16.96
N TRP A 307 11.40 3.71 16.29
CA TRP A 307 11.05 3.95 14.90
C TRP A 307 9.62 4.48 14.84
N GLU A 308 9.38 5.61 14.17
CA GLU A 308 8.05 6.25 14.10
C GLU A 308 7.47 6.18 12.68
N ALA A 309 6.16 6.02 12.57
CA ALA A 309 5.38 6.09 11.33
C ALA A 309 3.96 6.63 11.61
N TYR A 310 3.17 6.82 10.55
CA TYR A 310 1.80 7.31 10.59
C TYR A 310 0.87 6.41 9.78
N PHE A 311 -0.27 6.07 10.35
CA PHE A 311 -1.44 5.65 9.59
C PHE A 311 -2.19 6.89 9.12
N GLN A 312 -2.22 7.09 7.81
CA GLN A 312 -3.13 8.03 7.16
C GLN A 312 -4.49 7.36 7.00
N ASN A 313 -5.56 8.11 7.31
CA ASN A 313 -6.93 7.69 7.10
C ASN A 313 -7.60 8.66 6.13
N ASN A 314 -7.94 8.15 4.94
CA ASN A 314 -8.47 8.92 3.82
C ASN A 314 -10.02 8.96 3.79
N PHE A 315 -10.68 8.69 4.91
CA PHE A 315 -12.14 8.55 5.05
C PHE A 315 -12.97 9.60 4.29
N ASN A 316 -12.73 10.91 4.42
CA ASN A 316 -13.53 11.97 3.77
C ASN A 316 -13.18 12.16 2.29
N SER A 317 -12.02 11.69 1.84
CA SER A 317 -11.64 11.76 0.42
C SER A 317 -12.34 10.72 -0.44
N LEU A 318 -12.91 9.70 0.20
CA LEU A 318 -13.65 8.60 -0.42
C LEU A 318 -15.16 8.86 -0.32
N ASP A 319 -15.97 8.30 -1.22
CA ASP A 319 -17.43 8.34 -1.10
C ASP A 319 -17.89 7.23 -0.15
N LEU A 320 -17.45 5.99 -0.42
CA LEU A 320 -17.67 4.84 0.45
C LEU A 320 -16.38 4.47 1.19
N ALA A 321 -16.42 4.52 2.52
CA ALA A 321 -15.30 4.24 3.40
C ALA A 321 -15.75 3.38 4.60
N HIS A 322 -14.82 2.67 5.21
CA HIS A 322 -15.05 1.91 6.42
C HIS A 322 -14.98 2.83 7.65
N VAL A 323 -15.96 2.68 8.55
CA VAL A 323 -15.94 3.30 9.87
C VAL A 323 -15.34 2.27 10.84
N LEU A 324 -14.21 2.62 11.47
CA LEU A 324 -13.58 1.76 12.47
C LEU A 324 -14.56 1.45 13.61
N ARG A 325 -14.53 0.21 14.06
CA ARG A 325 -15.26 -0.33 15.20
C ARG A 325 -14.26 -0.87 16.22
N PRO A 326 -14.70 -1.10 17.48
CA PRO A 326 -13.84 -1.67 18.51
C PRO A 326 -13.25 -3.04 18.16
N GLU A 327 -13.87 -3.75 17.21
CA GLU A 327 -13.52 -5.13 16.88
C GLU A 327 -12.49 -5.22 15.75
N ASP A 328 -12.24 -4.11 15.07
CA ASP A 328 -11.23 -4.02 14.02
C ASP A 328 -9.84 -3.98 14.66
N LYS A 329 -8.85 -4.56 13.97
CA LYS A 329 -7.48 -4.70 14.47
C LYS A 329 -6.48 -4.09 13.50
N VAL A 330 -5.38 -3.58 14.04
CA VAL A 330 -4.16 -3.26 13.29
C VAL A 330 -3.24 -4.47 13.35
N LEU A 331 -2.73 -4.89 12.20
CA LEU A 331 -1.84 -6.04 12.07
C LEU A 331 -0.38 -5.58 11.99
N LEU A 332 0.49 -6.31 12.69
CA LEU A 332 1.93 -6.20 12.59
C LEU A 332 2.55 -7.59 12.43
N ASP A 333 3.07 -7.83 11.23
CA ASP A 333 3.86 -8.98 10.88
C ASP A 333 5.33 -8.61 10.99
N THR A 334 6.09 -9.28 11.85
CA THR A 334 7.52 -8.96 12.05
C THR A 334 8.40 -10.20 12.19
N ASN A 335 9.64 -10.05 11.75
CA ASN A 335 10.71 -11.01 11.98
C ASN A 335 12.06 -10.30 12.05
N SER A 336 13.03 -10.97 12.67
CA SER A 336 14.44 -10.64 12.49
C SER A 336 15.15 -11.81 11.80
N PRO A 337 15.67 -11.67 10.58
CA PRO A 337 16.30 -12.78 9.85
C PRO A 337 17.47 -13.45 10.60
N LYS A 338 18.00 -12.80 11.65
CA LYS A 338 19.03 -13.34 12.53
C LYS A 338 18.52 -13.35 13.96
N TYR A 339 19.08 -14.27 14.75
CA TYR A 339 18.77 -14.36 16.18
C TYR A 339 19.22 -13.08 16.91
N THR A 340 18.29 -12.40 17.56
CA THR A 340 18.53 -11.13 18.29
C THR A 340 19.02 -11.33 19.73
N GLY A 341 18.84 -12.54 20.28
CA GLY A 341 19.05 -12.83 21.70
C GLY A 341 17.76 -12.70 22.52
N THR A 342 17.67 -13.39 23.65
CA THR A 342 16.50 -13.32 24.56
C THR A 342 16.38 -11.99 25.31
N ALA A 343 17.35 -11.10 25.15
CA ALA A 343 17.39 -9.80 25.80
C ALA A 343 16.50 -8.77 25.10
N ILE A 344 16.20 -8.98 23.80
CA ILE A 344 15.55 -8.00 22.93
C ILE A 344 14.05 -8.21 22.90
N THR A 345 13.32 -7.14 23.17
CA THR A 345 11.87 -7.08 23.07
C THR A 345 11.43 -5.96 22.15
N LEU A 346 10.33 -6.20 21.43
CA LEU A 346 9.64 -5.23 20.59
C LEU A 346 8.44 -4.68 21.36
N GLY A 347 8.30 -3.37 21.41
CA GLY A 347 7.15 -2.64 21.91
C GLY A 347 6.48 -1.83 20.80
N ALA A 348 5.24 -1.43 21.01
CA ALA A 348 4.52 -0.49 20.17
C ALA A 348 3.93 0.62 21.05
N LEU A 349 3.99 1.86 20.56
CA LEU A 349 3.50 3.05 21.27
C LEU A 349 2.53 3.83 20.37
N THR A 350 1.49 4.41 20.98
CA THR A 350 0.52 5.31 20.32
C THR A 350 0.39 6.64 21.07
N GLN A 351 -0.44 7.53 20.53
CA GLN A 351 -0.71 8.87 21.06
C GLN A 351 0.52 9.78 21.13
N MET A 352 1.34 9.77 20.08
CA MET A 352 2.37 10.79 19.88
C MET A 352 1.71 12.13 19.57
N THR A 353 2.19 13.23 20.16
CA THR A 353 1.68 14.57 19.84
C THR A 353 1.94 14.86 18.37
N ASN A 354 0.88 15.12 17.59
CA ASN A 354 0.88 15.38 16.14
C ASN A 354 2.17 16.03 15.63
N ALA A 355 3.11 15.19 15.21
CA ALA A 355 4.23 15.65 14.44
C ALA A 355 3.85 15.63 12.98
N THR A 356 4.06 16.77 12.34
CA THR A 356 3.67 17.00 10.94
C THR A 356 4.85 16.77 9.99
N THR A 357 5.92 16.19 10.50
CA THR A 357 7.22 16.03 9.83
C THR A 357 7.76 14.63 10.09
N ALA A 358 8.49 14.06 9.12
CA ALA A 358 9.30 12.87 9.35
C ALA A 358 10.28 13.15 10.49
N LEU A 359 10.57 12.12 11.30
CA LEU A 359 11.79 12.17 12.09
C LEU A 359 12.98 12.14 11.13
N ASP A 360 13.76 13.20 11.14
CA ASP A 360 15.11 13.20 10.59
C ASP A 360 16.11 13.14 11.75
N LYS A 361 17.35 12.88 11.40
CA LYS A 361 18.53 12.86 12.26
C LYS A 361 18.82 14.06 13.09
N MET A 362 18.05 15.12 12.95
CA MET A 362 18.26 16.35 13.68
C MET A 362 17.05 16.67 14.58
N THR A 363 16.03 15.80 14.60
CA THR A 363 14.77 16.03 15.31
C THR A 363 14.61 15.05 16.47
N ASN A 364 14.36 15.57 17.67
CA ASN A 364 13.94 14.77 18.82
C ASN A 364 12.70 13.93 18.44
N SER A 365 12.59 12.70 19.00
CA SER A 365 11.39 11.88 18.81
C SER A 365 10.12 12.67 19.15
N HIS A 366 9.04 12.39 18.45
CA HIS A 366 7.77 13.09 18.65
C HIS A 366 6.91 12.48 19.76
N LEU A 367 7.45 11.45 20.43
CA LEU A 367 6.92 10.88 21.67
C LEU A 367 6.55 11.98 22.67
N ALA A 368 5.25 12.08 22.95
CA ALA A 368 4.71 12.95 23.96
C ALA A 368 4.96 12.39 25.37
N ALA A 369 4.85 13.24 26.40
CA ALA A 369 4.97 12.80 27.79
C ALA A 369 3.86 11.79 28.23
N ASN A 370 2.81 11.62 27.42
CA ASN A 370 1.66 10.76 27.65
C ASN A 370 1.52 9.64 26.60
N THR A 371 2.61 9.22 25.95
CA THR A 371 2.59 8.04 25.06
C THR A 371 2.18 6.81 25.84
N ASN A 372 1.26 6.04 25.28
CA ASN A 372 0.79 4.79 25.86
C ASN A 372 1.39 3.61 25.10
N HIS A 373 1.62 2.52 25.82
CA HIS A 373 1.88 1.24 25.20
C HIS A 373 0.62 0.71 24.54
N VAL A 374 0.81 0.01 23.42
CA VAL A 374 -0.22 -0.78 22.77
C VAL A 374 0.01 -2.23 23.14
N ASP A 375 -1.05 -2.95 23.45
CA ASP A 375 -0.94 -4.35 23.82
C ASP A 375 -0.87 -5.24 22.58
N PHE A 376 0.22 -5.98 22.45
CA PHE A 376 0.34 -7.04 21.47
C PHE A 376 -0.63 -8.16 21.82
N ASN A 377 -1.49 -8.51 20.86
CA ASN A 377 -2.51 -9.54 21.01
C ASN A 377 -3.36 -9.35 22.28
N GLU A 378 -3.64 -8.08 22.65
CA GLU A 378 -4.48 -7.71 23.81
C GLU A 378 -3.96 -8.25 25.16
N THR A 379 -2.68 -8.61 25.25
CA THR A 379 -2.15 -9.33 26.43
C THR A 379 -0.83 -8.82 26.95
N THR A 380 0.04 -8.28 26.10
CA THR A 380 1.39 -7.88 26.52
C THR A 380 1.90 -6.64 25.79
N GLU A 381 2.44 -5.68 26.52
CA GLU A 381 3.09 -4.48 25.97
C GLU A 381 4.40 -4.77 25.20
N TRP A 382 5.03 -5.92 25.48
CA TRP A 382 6.34 -6.29 24.95
C TRP A 382 6.33 -7.70 24.36
N ALA A 383 6.72 -7.81 23.10
CA ALA A 383 6.83 -9.05 22.37
C ALA A 383 8.29 -9.50 22.18
N THR A 384 8.52 -10.81 22.14
CA THR A 384 9.85 -11.35 21.79
C THR A 384 10.02 -11.36 20.27
N LEU A 385 11.17 -10.91 19.78
CA LEU A 385 11.48 -11.01 18.35
C LEU A 385 11.91 -12.43 17.98
N ASN A 386 11.23 -13.00 17.00
CA ASN A 386 11.55 -14.33 16.46
C ASN A 386 12.26 -14.23 15.10
N SER A 387 12.98 -15.29 14.77
CA SER A 387 13.60 -15.44 13.45
C SER A 387 12.62 -15.81 12.34
N SER A 388 11.50 -16.42 12.71
CA SER A 388 10.34 -16.64 11.85
C SER A 388 9.38 -15.45 11.91
N LEU A 389 8.62 -15.26 10.82
CA LEU A 389 7.50 -14.32 10.79
C LEU A 389 6.54 -14.60 11.94
N THR A 390 6.27 -13.56 12.72
CA THR A 390 5.31 -13.57 13.82
C THR A 390 4.30 -12.46 13.59
N SER A 391 3.03 -12.81 13.65
CA SER A 391 1.91 -11.89 13.50
C SER A 391 1.42 -11.42 14.86
N TYR A 392 1.16 -10.13 14.95
CA TYR A 392 0.61 -9.48 16.11
C TYR A 392 -0.59 -8.62 15.71
N HIS A 393 -1.55 -8.52 16.63
CA HIS A 393 -2.76 -7.72 16.45
C HIS A 393 -2.82 -6.67 17.56
N PHE A 394 -3.26 -5.47 17.20
CA PHE A 394 -3.56 -4.38 18.12
C PHE A 394 -5.03 -3.98 17.95
N ASP A 395 -5.68 -3.55 19.02
CA ASP A 395 -7.02 -2.97 18.91
C ASP A 395 -6.95 -1.67 18.11
N ALA A 396 -7.79 -1.53 17.08
CA ALA A 396 -7.87 -0.29 16.33
C ALA A 396 -8.23 0.89 17.24
N GLU A 397 -9.02 0.66 18.30
CA GLU A 397 -9.31 1.68 19.31
C GLU A 397 -8.07 2.12 20.09
N GLU A 398 -7.09 1.25 20.35
CA GLU A 398 -5.84 1.64 21.03
C GLU A 398 -4.91 2.46 20.13
N VAL A 399 -4.93 2.18 18.82
CA VAL A 399 -4.12 2.89 17.83
C VAL A 399 -4.74 4.23 17.44
N PHE A 400 -6.04 4.23 17.12
CA PHE A 400 -6.74 5.41 16.63
C PHE A 400 -7.45 6.21 17.72
N GLY A 401 -7.75 5.60 18.86
CA GLY A 401 -8.49 6.23 19.95
C GLY A 401 -10.01 6.11 19.79
N PRO A 402 -10.78 6.22 20.90
CA PRO A 402 -12.23 6.02 20.90
C PRO A 402 -13.01 7.08 20.11
N THR A 403 -12.46 8.29 19.97
CA THR A 403 -13.13 9.38 19.23
C THR A 403 -13.11 9.17 17.72
N ASP A 404 -12.17 8.36 17.23
CA ASP A 404 -11.92 8.17 15.80
C ASP A 404 -12.76 7.05 15.19
N LEU A 405 -13.46 6.29 16.04
CA LEU A 405 -14.50 5.33 15.66
C LEU A 405 -15.75 5.99 15.04
N THR A 406 -15.72 7.32 14.84
CA THR A 406 -16.85 8.11 14.33
C THR A 406 -16.74 8.51 12.86
N GLY A 407 -15.70 8.05 12.13
CA GLY A 407 -15.57 8.28 10.68
C GLY A 407 -15.02 9.66 10.33
N ALA A 408 -13.77 9.93 10.68
CA ALA A 408 -13.07 11.17 10.34
C ALA A 408 -11.66 10.88 9.80
N ASP A 409 -11.11 11.81 9.00
CA ASP A 409 -9.70 11.78 8.57
C ASP A 409 -8.81 12.12 9.77
N THR A 410 -8.50 11.11 10.56
CA THR A 410 -7.58 11.24 11.68
C THR A 410 -6.34 10.41 11.41
N ASP A 411 -5.29 11.10 10.99
CA ASP A 411 -3.96 10.50 10.93
C ASP A 411 -3.51 10.16 12.36
N ARG A 412 -2.92 8.97 12.52
CA ARG A 412 -2.49 8.46 13.81
C ARG A 412 -1.07 7.95 13.74
N ALA A 413 -0.26 8.43 14.67
CA ALA A 413 1.13 8.08 14.73
C ALA A 413 1.31 6.78 15.53
N LEU A 414 2.13 5.88 15.00
CA LEU A 414 2.55 4.63 15.64
C LEU A 414 4.08 4.66 15.76
N ALA A 415 4.61 4.26 16.91
CA ALA A 415 6.02 3.98 17.04
C ALA A 415 6.26 2.52 17.39
N LEU A 416 7.28 1.93 16.79
CA LEU A 416 7.88 0.70 17.26
C LEU A 416 9.06 1.03 18.16
N VAL A 417 9.24 0.23 19.20
CA VAL A 417 10.34 0.38 20.16
C VAL A 417 11.09 -0.92 20.25
N LEU A 418 12.38 -0.88 19.97
CA LEU A 418 13.29 -1.98 20.25
C LEU A 418 13.97 -1.72 21.59
N ALA A 419 13.75 -2.58 22.58
CA ALA A 419 14.32 -2.42 23.92
C ALA A 419 15.10 -3.65 24.36
N THR A 420 16.01 -3.44 25.32
CA THR A 420 16.72 -4.52 25.99
C THR A 420 16.44 -4.53 27.49
N ASN A 421 16.33 -5.73 28.07
CA ASN A 421 16.15 -5.92 29.51
C ASN A 421 17.35 -5.46 30.35
N GLY A 422 18.46 -5.09 29.70
CA GLY A 422 19.62 -4.47 30.33
C GLY A 422 20.45 -5.40 31.22
N THR A 423 20.05 -6.66 31.38
CA THR A 423 20.70 -7.66 32.25
C THR A 423 21.26 -8.83 31.46
N THR A 424 20.71 -9.12 30.28
CA THR A 424 21.16 -10.18 29.38
C THR A 424 21.84 -9.55 28.15
N PRO A 425 22.99 -10.08 27.69
CA PRO A 425 23.60 -9.63 26.43
C PRO A 425 22.67 -9.85 25.24
N MET A 426 22.65 -8.92 24.30
CA MET A 426 21.98 -9.05 23.00
C MET A 426 22.98 -9.44 21.90
N ASN A 427 22.48 -9.91 20.76
CA ASN A 427 23.29 -10.04 19.53
C ASN A 427 23.34 -8.70 18.77
N PHE A 428 24.09 -8.66 17.67
CA PHE A 428 24.23 -7.51 16.77
C PHE A 428 24.27 -7.98 15.30
N GLY A 429 24.30 -7.04 14.36
CA GLY A 429 24.34 -7.30 12.92
C GLY A 429 23.02 -7.84 12.37
N TYR A 430 21.88 -7.47 12.94
CA TYR A 430 20.55 -7.93 12.56
C TYR A 430 19.65 -6.76 12.13
N SER A 431 18.69 -7.05 11.25
CA SER A 431 17.59 -6.14 10.92
C SER A 431 16.29 -6.67 11.51
N VAL A 432 15.33 -5.78 11.71
CA VAL A 432 13.95 -6.14 12.00
C VAL A 432 13.13 -5.73 10.81
N ASP A 433 12.44 -6.68 10.20
CA ASP A 433 11.49 -6.43 9.13
C ASP A 433 10.09 -6.35 9.73
N ALA A 434 9.26 -5.46 9.20
CA ALA A 434 7.89 -5.25 9.64
C ALA A 434 6.96 -5.04 8.44
N LYS A 435 5.74 -5.52 8.62
CA LYS A 435 4.63 -5.44 7.67
C LYS A 435 3.39 -5.00 8.43
N PHE A 436 2.71 -3.99 7.93
CA PHE A 436 1.55 -3.39 8.60
C PHE A 436 0.27 -3.55 7.79
N GLY A 437 -0.81 -3.95 8.46
CA GLY A 437 -2.13 -4.11 7.86
C GLY A 437 -3.25 -3.72 8.81
N MET A 438 -4.46 -3.93 8.33
CA MET A 438 -5.75 -3.78 8.99
C MET A 438 -6.53 -5.08 8.82
N ASP A 439 -7.00 -5.64 9.93
CA ASP A 439 -8.01 -6.70 9.96
C ASP A 439 -9.34 -6.05 10.34
N LEU A 440 -10.20 -5.88 9.34
CA LEU A 440 -11.49 -5.25 9.51
C LEU A 440 -12.50 -6.37 9.75
N ALA A 441 -13.13 -6.38 10.93
CA ALA A 441 -14.11 -7.39 11.28
C ALA A 441 -15.24 -7.40 10.25
N ASP A 442 -15.93 -8.51 10.07
CA ASP A 442 -17.05 -8.50 9.12
C ASP A 442 -18.19 -7.62 9.67
N VAL A 443 -18.81 -6.80 8.84
CA VAL A 443 -20.05 -6.10 9.22
C VAL A 443 -21.18 -7.05 8.81
N THR A 444 -21.92 -7.54 9.79
CA THR A 444 -23.08 -8.41 9.54
C THR A 444 -24.08 -7.69 8.62
N GLY A 445 -24.09 -8.03 7.34
CA GLY A 445 -24.81 -7.30 6.29
C GLY A 445 -24.47 -7.72 4.86
N GLY A 446 -23.31 -8.33 4.62
CA GLY A 446 -23.01 -9.13 3.41
C GLY A 446 -22.89 -8.38 2.09
N LEU A 447 -22.91 -7.04 2.08
CA LEU A 447 -22.83 -6.24 0.85
C LEU A 447 -21.39 -6.08 0.32
N PHE A 448 -20.38 -6.17 1.18
CA PHE A 448 -18.97 -6.09 0.81
C PHE A 448 -18.18 -7.14 1.59
N THR A 449 -17.20 -7.76 0.95
CA THR A 449 -16.18 -8.55 1.66
C THR A 449 -14.94 -7.68 1.84
N TYR A 450 -14.23 -7.87 2.95
CA TYR A 450 -12.98 -7.15 3.18
C TYR A 450 -11.82 -7.78 2.40
N HIS A 451 -10.95 -6.93 1.87
CA HIS A 451 -9.57 -7.34 1.67
C HIS A 451 -8.95 -7.46 3.05
N ASP A 452 -8.63 -8.68 3.46
CA ASP A 452 -7.71 -8.87 4.59
C ASP A 452 -6.39 -8.24 4.17
N THR A 453 -6.04 -7.11 4.80
CA THR A 453 -4.79 -6.42 4.48
C THR A 453 -3.61 -7.00 5.28
N ALA A 454 -3.77 -8.20 5.87
CA ALA A 454 -2.71 -8.97 6.55
C ALA A 454 -1.42 -9.07 5.74
N THR A 455 -1.47 -8.97 4.42
CA THR A 455 -0.26 -8.81 3.60
C THR A 455 -0.05 -7.36 3.23
N SER A 456 0.64 -6.61 4.10
CA SER A 456 1.23 -5.34 3.69
C SER A 456 2.13 -5.58 2.47
N CYS A 457 1.82 -4.92 1.37
CA CYS A 457 2.39 -5.24 0.07
C CYS A 457 3.88 -4.89 -0.07
N ASN A 458 4.38 -4.04 0.82
CA ASN A 458 5.79 -3.68 0.89
C ASN A 458 6.28 -3.83 2.33
N PRO A 459 7.19 -4.80 2.62
CA PRO A 459 7.86 -4.83 3.91
C PRO A 459 8.68 -3.57 4.10
N THR A 460 8.67 -3.04 5.32
CA THR A 460 9.62 -2.02 5.78
C THR A 460 10.65 -2.68 6.69
N THR A 461 11.82 -2.06 6.84
CA THR A 461 12.85 -2.49 7.78
C THR A 461 13.01 -1.39 8.84
N PRO A 462 12.23 -1.42 9.95
CA PRO A 462 12.26 -0.37 10.96
C PRO A 462 13.62 -0.19 11.63
N PHE A 463 14.33 -1.30 11.88
CA PHE A 463 15.58 -1.29 12.64
C PHE A 463 16.71 -2.02 11.93
N ALA A 464 17.91 -1.45 11.97
CA ALA A 464 19.15 -2.12 11.65
C ALA A 464 20.14 -1.92 12.81
N ILE A 465 20.52 -3.03 13.45
CA ILE A 465 21.37 -3.02 14.64
C ILE A 465 22.74 -3.59 14.28
N ASP A 466 23.80 -2.81 14.45
CA ASP A 466 25.19 -3.25 14.24
C ASP A 466 26.05 -3.02 15.50
N VAL A 467 27.37 -2.98 15.37
CA VAL A 467 28.32 -2.82 16.48
C VAL A 467 29.31 -1.69 16.20
N ASN A 468 29.48 -0.79 17.18
CA ASN A 468 30.46 0.28 17.13
C ASN A 468 31.83 -0.24 17.57
N GLY A 469 32.46 -1.06 16.72
CA GLY A 469 33.78 -1.63 16.93
C GLY A 469 34.17 -2.58 15.81
N ALA A 470 35.28 -3.30 15.98
CA ALA A 470 35.76 -4.22 14.95
C ALA A 470 35.13 -5.61 15.08
N VAL A 471 34.71 -6.17 13.94
CA VAL A 471 34.24 -7.56 13.85
C VAL A 471 35.16 -8.34 12.93
N LEU A 472 35.75 -9.42 13.47
CA LEU A 472 36.67 -10.29 12.75
C LEU A 472 36.09 -11.70 12.69
N LYS A 473 35.87 -12.23 11.50
CA LYS A 473 35.29 -13.57 11.29
C LYS A 473 36.36 -14.55 10.83
N VAL A 474 36.49 -15.64 11.58
CA VAL A 474 37.33 -16.79 11.26
C VAL A 474 36.39 -17.92 10.84
N PRO A 475 36.24 -18.17 9.53
CA PRO A 475 35.24 -19.10 9.01
C PRO A 475 35.57 -20.56 9.35
N TYR A 476 36.80 -20.85 9.79
CA TYR A 476 37.19 -22.22 10.07
C TYR A 476 38.37 -22.30 11.05
N ALA A 477 38.15 -22.97 12.18
CA ALA A 477 39.16 -23.29 13.17
C ALA A 477 38.98 -24.73 13.66
N TYR A 478 40.09 -25.47 13.80
CA TYR A 478 40.07 -26.77 14.46
C TYR A 478 40.47 -26.68 15.93
N ASN A 479 39.91 -27.58 16.75
CA ASN A 479 40.28 -27.79 18.15
C ASN A 479 41.72 -28.35 18.27
N THR A 480 42.70 -27.46 18.22
CA THR A 480 44.13 -27.76 18.43
C THR A 480 44.88 -26.49 18.84
N ASP A 481 45.86 -26.65 19.73
CA ASP A 481 46.78 -25.62 20.18
C ASP A 481 47.67 -25.03 19.08
N LYS A 482 47.72 -25.67 17.92
CA LYS A 482 48.48 -25.22 16.74
C LYS A 482 47.71 -24.21 15.88
N ASN A 483 46.39 -24.14 16.04
CA ASN A 483 45.57 -23.14 15.38
C ASN A 483 45.36 -21.96 16.31
N TRP A 484 45.48 -20.75 15.77
CA TRP A 484 45.35 -19.55 16.56
C TRP A 484 44.92 -18.36 15.73
N VAL A 485 44.40 -17.36 16.41
CA VAL A 485 44.00 -16.07 15.86
C VAL A 485 44.81 -15.00 16.56
N ARG A 486 45.53 -14.19 15.81
CA ARG A 486 46.18 -12.99 16.33
C ARG A 486 45.30 -11.79 16.02
N ILE A 487 45.04 -10.99 17.03
CA ILE A 487 44.32 -9.73 16.90
C ILE A 487 45.27 -8.63 17.39
N THR A 488 45.43 -7.61 16.57
CA THR A 488 46.22 -6.41 16.86
C THR A 488 45.27 -5.24 17.06
N ASN A 489 45.50 -4.50 18.13
CA ASN A 489 44.81 -3.27 18.47
C ASN A 489 45.79 -2.11 18.29
N GLU A 490 45.63 -1.33 17.23
CA GLU A 490 46.37 -0.08 16.96
C GLU A 490 45.67 1.14 17.54
N HIS A 491 44.63 0.93 18.37
CA HIS A 491 44.03 2.00 19.15
C HIS A 491 44.91 2.35 20.35
N ASP A 492 44.81 3.60 20.80
CA ASP A 492 45.59 4.14 21.92
C ASP A 492 45.02 3.76 23.31
N THR A 493 43.95 2.97 23.33
CA THR A 493 43.33 2.40 24.54
C THR A 493 43.31 0.87 24.49
N GLU A 494 43.29 0.26 25.68
CA GLU A 494 43.10 -1.19 25.82
C GLU A 494 41.73 -1.61 25.27
N ALA A 495 41.71 -2.71 24.51
CA ALA A 495 40.50 -3.29 23.95
C ALA A 495 40.20 -4.64 24.60
N GLU A 496 38.96 -4.84 25.07
CA GLU A 496 38.44 -6.16 25.37
C GLU A 496 38.19 -6.95 24.08
N VAL A 497 38.16 -8.27 24.20
CA VAL A 497 37.85 -9.16 23.10
C VAL A 497 36.83 -10.17 23.57
N THR A 498 35.79 -10.34 22.78
CA THR A 498 34.88 -11.48 22.95
C THR A 498 34.87 -12.32 21.69
N VAL A 499 34.51 -13.58 21.83
CA VAL A 499 34.31 -14.47 20.70
C VAL A 499 32.96 -15.17 20.79
N GLU A 500 32.22 -15.15 19.69
CA GLU A 500 31.08 -16.01 19.46
C GLU A 500 31.54 -17.25 18.68
N VAL A 501 31.28 -18.44 19.23
CA VAL A 501 31.65 -19.71 18.60
C VAL A 501 30.43 -20.36 17.98
N PHE A 502 30.52 -20.74 16.71
CA PHE A 502 29.53 -21.54 16.00
C PHE A 502 30.10 -22.93 15.73
N ASP A 503 29.45 -23.94 16.31
CA ASP A 503 29.81 -25.34 16.14
C ASP A 503 29.04 -25.96 14.96
N GLU A 504 29.76 -26.52 13.99
CA GLU A 504 29.19 -27.13 12.78
C GLU A 504 28.25 -28.32 13.07
N ASN A 505 28.43 -29.02 14.20
CA ASN A 505 27.59 -30.16 14.57
C ASN A 505 26.39 -29.78 15.42
N ASP A 506 26.24 -28.50 15.77
CA ASP A 506 25.17 -28.08 16.64
C ASP A 506 23.86 -27.80 15.88
N ALA A 507 22.97 -28.80 15.89
CA ALA A 507 21.64 -28.66 15.30
C ALA A 507 20.76 -27.60 16.02
N ALA A 508 21.13 -27.18 17.23
CA ALA A 508 20.39 -26.18 18.01
C ALA A 508 20.82 -24.73 17.73
N GLY A 509 21.94 -24.51 17.01
CA GLY A 509 22.44 -23.16 16.73
C GLY A 509 22.77 -22.34 17.99
N ASP A 510 23.19 -23.00 19.09
CA ASP A 510 23.50 -22.32 20.35
C ASP A 510 24.76 -21.46 20.21
N LYS A 511 24.52 -20.19 19.89
CA LYS A 511 25.52 -19.12 19.89
C LYS A 511 25.73 -18.66 21.33
N ARG A 512 26.99 -18.64 21.77
CA ARG A 512 27.41 -18.12 23.08
C ARG A 512 28.59 -17.18 22.91
N ILE A 513 28.54 -16.06 23.61
CA ILE A 513 29.58 -15.03 23.62
C ILE A 513 30.49 -15.32 24.82
N LEU A 514 31.79 -15.50 24.55
CA LEU A 514 32.82 -15.74 25.56
C LEU A 514 33.70 -14.51 25.67
N THR A 515 34.00 -14.06 26.89
CA THR A 515 34.99 -12.99 27.12
C THR A 515 36.39 -13.60 27.13
N LEU A 516 37.28 -13.03 26.33
CA LEU A 516 38.69 -13.41 26.25
C LEU A 516 39.56 -12.42 27.03
N ALA A 517 40.87 -12.67 27.05
CA ALA A 517 41.83 -11.69 27.57
C ALA A 517 41.76 -10.38 26.76
N LYS A 518 42.09 -9.26 27.40
CA LYS A 518 42.17 -7.95 26.74
C LYS A 518 43.46 -7.80 25.94
N ILE A 519 43.45 -6.90 24.96
CA ILE A 519 44.60 -6.46 24.17
C ILE A 519 44.97 -5.05 24.63
N GLY A 520 46.22 -4.82 24.99
CA GLY A 520 46.69 -3.48 25.34
C GLY A 520 46.52 -2.45 24.20
N ALA A 521 46.73 -1.18 24.54
CA ALA A 521 46.92 -0.13 23.55
C ALA A 521 48.18 -0.42 22.72
N ASP A 522 48.11 -0.21 21.40
CA ASP A 522 49.20 -0.50 20.45
C ASP A 522 49.81 -1.91 20.60
N ASP A 523 48.98 -2.92 20.90
CA ASP A 523 49.43 -4.28 21.24
C ASP A 523 48.75 -5.37 20.40
N SER A 524 49.26 -6.60 20.50
CA SER A 524 48.74 -7.76 19.76
C SER A 524 48.71 -9.01 20.63
N THR A 525 47.56 -9.70 20.64
CA THR A 525 47.37 -10.93 21.41
C THR A 525 47.05 -12.12 20.51
N VAL A 526 47.56 -13.29 20.89
CA VAL A 526 47.30 -14.57 20.21
C VAL A 526 46.32 -15.40 21.04
N TYR A 527 45.16 -15.71 20.46
CA TYR A 527 44.16 -16.59 21.03
C TYR A 527 44.24 -17.96 20.37
N LYS A 528 44.48 -19.01 21.15
CA LYS A 528 44.54 -20.39 20.63
C LYS A 528 43.14 -20.98 20.50
N ALA A 529 42.93 -21.75 19.43
CA ALA A 529 41.62 -22.30 19.12
C ALA A 529 41.15 -23.32 20.16
N ASP A 530 42.04 -24.18 20.66
CA ASP A 530 41.74 -25.17 21.71
C ASP A 530 41.29 -24.50 23.02
N ALA A 531 41.95 -23.41 23.41
CA ALA A 531 41.60 -22.66 24.61
C ALA A 531 40.22 -22.00 24.49
N ILE A 532 39.90 -21.40 23.34
CA ILE A 532 38.56 -20.83 23.07
C ILE A 532 37.50 -21.93 23.10
N ILE A 533 37.76 -23.06 22.44
CA ILE A 533 36.80 -24.18 22.38
C ILE A 533 36.59 -24.78 23.77
N ALA A 534 37.63 -24.92 24.59
CA ALA A 534 37.47 -25.38 25.97
C ALA A 534 36.58 -24.43 26.81
N LEU A 535 36.68 -23.11 26.61
CA LEU A 535 35.76 -22.15 27.24
C LEU A 535 34.32 -22.31 26.72
N TYR A 536 34.16 -22.53 25.41
CA TYR A 536 32.85 -22.77 24.81
C TYR A 536 32.19 -24.04 25.36
N GLU A 537 32.92 -25.16 25.42
CA GLU A 537 32.44 -26.44 25.95
C GLU A 537 31.99 -26.34 27.41
N ALA A 538 32.73 -25.58 28.22
CA ALA A 538 32.37 -25.30 29.61
C ALA A 538 31.06 -24.52 29.71
N GLU A 539 30.83 -23.55 28.82
CA GLU A 539 29.62 -22.72 28.79
C GLU A 539 28.39 -23.50 28.31
N ILE A 540 28.52 -24.35 27.29
CA ILE A 540 27.39 -25.16 26.77
C ILE A 540 27.17 -26.45 27.56
N GLY A 541 28.07 -26.82 28.47
CA GLY A 541 27.98 -28.03 29.30
C GLY A 541 28.13 -29.34 28.52
N ARG A 542 28.72 -29.32 27.32
CA ARG A 542 28.97 -30.49 26.45
C ARG A 542 30.19 -30.26 25.55
N ALA A 543 30.70 -31.33 24.97
CA ALA A 543 31.80 -31.27 24.00
C ALA A 543 31.33 -30.62 22.67
N SER A 544 32.21 -29.83 22.04
CA SER A 544 31.98 -29.26 20.72
C SER A 544 32.50 -30.20 19.64
N SER A 545 32.18 -29.90 18.38
CA SER A 545 32.88 -30.55 17.28
C SER A 545 34.34 -30.09 17.19
N ASN A 546 35.12 -30.86 16.43
CA ASN A 546 36.49 -30.51 16.11
C ASN A 546 36.60 -29.30 15.16
N ARG A 547 35.49 -28.75 14.64
CA ARG A 547 35.46 -27.71 13.60
C ARG A 547 34.46 -26.62 13.98
N VAL A 548 34.96 -25.42 14.17
CA VAL A 548 34.11 -24.28 14.55
C VAL A 548 34.39 -23.08 13.66
N SER A 549 33.38 -22.22 13.53
CA SER A 549 33.56 -20.84 13.09
C SER A 549 33.62 -19.93 14.32
N MET A 550 34.40 -18.86 14.25
CA MET A 550 34.56 -17.91 15.35
C MET A 550 34.33 -16.49 14.85
N THR A 551 33.50 -15.71 15.54
CA THR A 551 33.32 -14.28 15.30
C THR A 551 33.86 -13.51 16.50
N PHE A 552 34.94 -12.77 16.30
CA PHE A 552 35.52 -11.91 17.33
C PHE A 552 34.92 -10.52 17.22
N THR A 553 34.63 -9.94 18.38
CA THR A 553 34.27 -8.54 18.52
C THR A 553 35.31 -7.89 19.42
N VAL A 554 35.90 -6.80 18.93
CA VAL A 554 36.98 -6.08 19.60
C VAL A 554 36.50 -4.68 19.93
N THR A 555 36.76 -4.25 21.15
CA THR A 555 36.21 -3.03 21.75
C THR A 555 37.06 -1.82 21.39
N ALA A 556 37.35 -1.66 20.10
CA ALA A 556 38.15 -0.59 19.52
C ALA A 556 37.60 -0.24 18.13
N PRO A 557 37.83 0.99 17.64
CA PRO A 557 37.39 1.42 16.32
C PRO A 557 37.76 0.42 15.23
N LYS A 558 36.81 0.18 14.32
CA LYS A 558 36.96 -0.84 13.28
C LYS A 558 38.24 -0.67 12.45
N ASP A 559 38.65 0.57 12.19
CA ASP A 559 39.80 0.88 11.34
C ASP A 559 41.15 0.78 12.08
N THR A 560 41.15 0.50 13.39
CA THR A 560 42.37 0.34 14.20
C THR A 560 42.58 -1.10 14.66
N VAL A 561 41.78 -2.05 14.19
CA VAL A 561 41.87 -3.45 14.61
C VAL A 561 42.16 -4.34 13.42
N HIS A 562 43.17 -5.20 13.57
CA HIS A 562 43.61 -6.12 12.52
C HIS A 562 43.61 -7.55 13.03
N GLY A 563 43.29 -8.51 12.17
CA GLY A 563 43.30 -9.91 12.53
C GLY A 563 43.95 -10.81 11.50
N VAL A 564 44.65 -11.82 12.00
CA VAL A 564 45.21 -12.90 11.18
C VAL A 564 44.90 -14.23 11.85
N SER A 565 44.41 -15.19 11.09
CA SER A 565 44.22 -16.57 11.56
C SER A 565 45.28 -17.49 10.98
N VAL A 566 45.74 -18.45 11.77
CA VAL A 566 46.70 -19.46 11.35
C VAL A 566 46.12 -20.85 11.55
N GLN A 567 46.20 -21.63 10.47
CA GLN A 567 45.86 -23.05 10.46
C GLN A 567 47.12 -23.87 10.25
N ALA A 568 47.46 -24.68 11.24
CA ALA A 568 48.56 -25.60 11.15
C ALA A 568 48.21 -26.77 10.25
N ILE A 569 49.09 -27.08 9.30
CA ILE A 569 48.95 -28.25 8.42
C ILE A 569 49.89 -29.34 8.93
N PRO A 570 49.38 -30.53 9.30
CA PRO A 570 50.24 -31.65 9.65
C PRO A 570 51.25 -31.96 8.53
N GLY A 571 52.54 -31.77 8.80
CA GLY A 571 53.63 -32.06 7.86
C GLY A 571 53.87 -31.00 6.77
N GLY A 572 53.25 -29.82 6.86
CA GLY A 572 53.40 -28.72 5.89
C GLY A 572 53.82 -27.39 6.52
N VAL A 573 53.80 -26.32 5.72
CA VAL A 573 53.89 -24.93 6.18
C VAL A 573 52.52 -24.43 6.63
N ASP A 574 52.50 -23.64 7.71
CA ASP A 574 51.27 -23.07 8.27
C ASP A 574 50.56 -22.18 7.24
N ARG A 575 49.23 -22.30 7.17
CA ARG A 575 48.41 -21.41 6.34
C ARG A 575 48.03 -20.19 7.16
N VAL A 576 48.53 -19.04 6.72
CA VAL A 576 48.11 -17.73 7.22
C VAL A 576 46.92 -17.27 6.38
N LEU A 577 45.77 -17.08 7.01
CA LEU A 577 44.54 -16.64 6.38
C LEU A 577 44.15 -15.28 6.97
N PRO A 578 43.85 -14.27 6.13
CA PRO A 578 43.24 -13.05 6.64
C PRO A 578 41.89 -13.41 7.25
N VAL A 579 41.57 -12.77 8.38
CA VAL A 579 40.20 -12.85 8.90
C VAL A 579 39.28 -12.03 7.98
N LEU A 580 38.03 -12.45 7.85
CA LEU A 580 37.04 -11.63 7.16
C LEU A 580 36.64 -10.51 8.11
N ASP A 581 36.95 -9.26 7.75
CA ASP A 581 36.48 -8.09 8.50
C ASP A 581 35.37 -7.35 7.74
N GLN A 582 34.65 -6.49 8.45
CA GLN A 582 33.73 -5.52 7.85
C GLN A 582 34.33 -4.11 7.91
N ASN A 583 35.67 -4.02 7.98
CA ASN A 583 36.38 -2.77 8.17
C ASN A 583 36.44 -2.00 6.84
N ASN A 584 36.54 -0.67 6.88
CA ASN A 584 36.67 0.14 5.67
C ASN A 584 38.16 0.36 5.37
N TRP A 585 38.77 -0.55 4.62
CA TRP A 585 40.15 -0.40 4.20
C TRP A 585 40.27 -0.44 2.68
N ASN A 586 40.98 0.54 2.13
CA ASN A 586 41.53 0.47 0.78
C ASN A 586 42.94 -0.13 0.89
N GLN A 587 43.19 -1.22 0.17
CA GLN A 587 44.54 -1.78 0.01
C GLN A 587 45.48 -0.85 -0.76
#